data_AF-A0ABD5WR70-F1
#
_entry.id   AF-A0ABD5WR70-F1
#
_cell.length_a   1.000
_cell.length_b   1.000
_cell.length_c   1.000
_cell.angle_alpha   90.00
_cell.angle_beta   90.00
_cell.angle_gamma   90.00
#
_symmetry.space_group_name_H-M   'P 1'
#
loop_
_entity.id
_entity.type
_entity.pdbx_description
1 polymer ?
#
loop_
_entity_poly.entity_id
_entity_poly.type
_entity_poly.pdbx_seq_one_letter_code
_entity_poly.pdbx_strand_id
1 'polypeptide(L)'
;MSDPALERGLWVWTLSELAFVVALLVLVANSLFGGGSFLSDVSVGVRVAALVFLVVELLIPLFVYLDVRGDPDRSAHTWVHAAAMPFINLFGVIAYLDDRRRRRERAE
;
A
#
# COMPACT_ATOMS: atom_id res chain seq x y z
N MET A 1 5.50 24.02 4.95
CA MET A 1 5.94 23.42 6.23
C MET A 1 4.78 22.61 6.75
N SER A 2 4.81 21.29 6.60
CA SER A 2 3.72 20.41 7.04
C SER A 2 3.62 20.46 8.57
N ASP A 3 2.41 20.57 9.12
CA ASP A 3 2.19 20.56 10.56
C ASP A 3 2.59 19.17 11.12
N PRO A 4 3.51 19.09 12.11
CA PRO A 4 3.96 17.81 12.67
C PRO A 4 2.81 16.98 13.28
N ALA A 5 1.72 17.63 13.72
CA ALA A 5 0.53 16.92 14.19
C ALA A 5 -0.21 16.21 13.04
N LEU A 6 -0.27 16.86 11.87
CA LEU A 6 -0.92 16.32 10.67
C LEU A 6 -0.10 15.16 10.09
N GLU A 7 1.23 15.31 10.04
CA GLU A 7 2.13 14.23 9.61
C GLU A 7 2.00 12.99 10.52
N ARG A 8 1.98 13.18 11.84
CA ARG A 8 1.75 12.09 12.79
C ARG A 8 0.38 11.43 12.59
N GLY A 9 -0.66 12.22 12.34
CA GLY A 9 -2.01 11.71 12.05
C GLY A 9 -2.04 10.83 10.80
N LEU A 10 -1.38 11.26 9.72
CA LEU A 10 -1.28 10.47 8.47
C LEU A 10 -0.56 9.14 8.69
N TRP A 11 0.52 9.14 9.48
CA TRP A 11 1.23 7.90 9.82
C TRP A 11 0.39 6.94 10.66
N VAL A 12 -0.32 7.43 11.68
CA VAL A 12 -1.21 6.59 12.49
C VAL A 12 -2.30 5.97 11.61
N TRP A 13 -2.88 6.77 10.71
CA TRP A 13 -3.89 6.30 9.76
C TRP A 13 -3.33 5.21 8.83
N THR A 14 -2.23 5.49 8.13
CA THR A 14 -1.60 4.55 7.21
C THR A 14 -1.13 3.27 7.90
N LEU A 15 -0.56 3.36 9.10
CA LEU A 15 -0.17 2.16 9.86
C LEU A 15 -1.39 1.32 10.25
N SER A 16 -2.52 1.96 10.57
CA SER A 16 -3.76 1.26 10.88
C SER A 16 -4.33 0.56 9.64
N GLU A 17 -4.30 1.22 8.47
CA GLU A 17 -4.69 0.62 7.19
C GLU A 17 -3.80 -0.57 6.83
N LEU A 18 -2.48 -0.42 6.92
CA LEU A 18 -1.53 -1.51 6.68
C LEU A 18 -1.75 -2.67 7.64
N ALA A 19 -1.98 -2.41 8.93
CA ALA A 19 -2.28 -3.45 9.91
C ALA A 19 -3.57 -4.20 9.56
N PHE A 20 -4.60 -3.49 9.08
CA PHE A 20 -5.84 -4.10 8.62
C PHE A 20 -5.62 -4.98 7.37
N VAL A 21 -4.88 -4.50 6.38
CA VAL A 21 -4.55 -5.28 5.17
C VAL A 21 -3.73 -6.53 5.51
N VAL A 22 -2.75 -6.41 6.41
CA VAL A 22 -1.97 -7.55 6.90
C VAL A 22 -2.88 -8.56 7.63
N ALA A 23 -3.81 -8.10 8.46
CA ALA A 23 -4.75 -8.98 9.14
C ALA A 23 -5.64 -9.75 8.15
N LEU A 24 -6.14 -9.08 7.10
CA LEU A 24 -6.88 -9.74 6.02
C LEU A 24 -6.02 -10.76 5.28
N LEU A 25 -4.75 -10.43 4.99
CA LEU A 25 -3.82 -11.35 4.33
C LEU A 25 -3.60 -12.62 5.15
N VAL A 26 -3.41 -12.49 6.47
CA VAL A 26 -3.28 -13.63 7.39
C VAL A 26 -4.57 -14.46 7.41
N LEU A 27 -5.75 -13.83 7.44
CA LEU A 27 -7.03 -14.52 7.41
C LEU A 27 -7.22 -15.35 6.13
N VAL A 28 -6.91 -14.76 4.98
CA VAL A 28 -7.01 -15.42 3.67
C VAL A 28 -5.96 -16.53 3.55
N ALA A 29 -4.73 -16.30 3.98
CA ALA A 29 -3.69 -17.33 3.99
C ALA A 29 -4.08 -18.52 4.88
N ASN A 30 -4.57 -18.27 6.10
CA ASN A 30 -5.05 -19.33 7.00
C ASN A 30 -6.19 -20.14 6.37
N SER A 31 -7.07 -19.50 5.59
CA SER A 31 -8.16 -20.18 4.88
C SER A 31 -7.69 -21.10 3.75
N LEU A 32 -6.48 -20.90 3.22
CA LEU A 32 -5.87 -21.74 2.18
C LEU A 32 -5.04 -22.89 2.75
N PHE A 33 -4.33 -22.64 3.86
CA PHE A 33 -3.38 -23.59 4.45
C PHE A 33 -3.93 -24.41 5.62
N GLY A 34 -5.25 -24.44 5.81
CA GLY A 34 -5.90 -25.47 6.65
C GLY A 34 -6.36 -25.02 8.04
N GLY A 35 -6.45 -23.72 8.31
CA GLY A 35 -7.22 -23.23 9.45
C GLY A 35 -8.70 -23.18 9.09
N GLY A 36 -9.56 -23.84 9.86
CA GLY A 36 -11.02 -23.67 9.77
C GLY A 36 -11.36 -22.18 9.89
N SER A 37 -11.55 -21.54 8.74
CA SER A 37 -11.71 -20.10 8.57
C SER A 37 -13.09 -19.87 7.99
N PHE A 38 -13.73 -18.75 8.33
CA PHE A 38 -15.01 -18.33 7.76
C PHE A 38 -15.01 -18.33 6.22
N LEU A 39 -13.85 -18.18 5.59
CA LEU A 39 -13.69 -18.22 4.13
C LEU A 39 -13.62 -19.65 3.55
N SER A 40 -13.73 -20.71 4.37
CA SER A 40 -13.65 -22.11 3.96
C SER A 40 -14.74 -22.57 3.00
N ASP A 41 -15.79 -21.78 2.85
CA ASP A 41 -16.90 -22.06 1.92
C ASP A 41 -16.73 -21.36 0.56
N VAL A 42 -15.77 -20.42 0.45
CA VAL A 42 -15.48 -19.67 -0.78
C VAL A 42 -14.61 -20.48 -1.73
N SER A 43 -14.78 -20.38 -3.05
CA SER A 43 -13.94 -21.15 -3.99
C SER A 43 -12.43 -20.86 -3.79
N VAL A 44 -11.59 -21.90 -3.98
CA VAL A 44 -10.13 -21.78 -3.84
C VAL A 44 -9.56 -20.71 -4.79
N GLY A 45 -10.10 -20.62 -6.01
CA GLY A 45 -9.67 -19.60 -6.99
C GLY A 45 -9.87 -18.17 -6.49
N VAL A 46 -11.01 -17.89 -5.85
CA VAL A 46 -11.28 -16.56 -5.25
C VAL A 46 -10.35 -16.27 -4.08
N ARG A 47 -10.04 -17.27 -3.24
CA ARG A 47 -9.10 -17.09 -2.13
C ARG A 47 -7.67 -16.82 -2.62
N VAL A 48 -7.21 -17.52 -3.64
CA VAL A 48 -5.90 -17.28 -4.26
C VAL A 48 -5.85 -15.89 -4.89
N ALA A 49 -6.88 -15.48 -5.62
CA ALA A 49 -6.96 -14.13 -6.19
C ALA A 49 -6.93 -13.05 -5.10
N ALA A 50 -7.69 -13.24 -4.01
CA ALA A 50 -7.66 -12.33 -2.86
C ALA A 50 -6.28 -12.29 -2.19
N LEU A 51 -5.60 -13.43 -2.07
CA LEU A 51 -4.24 -13.49 -1.52
C LEU A 51 -3.26 -12.69 -2.39
N VAL A 52 -3.27 -12.91 -3.71
CA VAL A 52 -2.42 -12.19 -4.66
C VAL A 52 -2.71 -10.69 -4.59
N PHE A 53 -3.98 -10.30 -4.58
CA PHE A 53 -4.40 -8.91 -4.45
C PHE A 53 -3.81 -8.28 -3.18
N LEU A 54 -3.99 -8.90 -2.01
CA LEU A 54 -3.49 -8.37 -0.73
C LEU A 54 -1.96 -8.32 -0.66
N VAL A 55 -1.25 -9.28 -1.28
CA VAL A 55 0.21 -9.24 -1.38
C VAL A 55 0.66 -8.03 -2.21
N VAL A 56 0.07 -7.84 -3.39
CA VAL A 56 0.40 -6.70 -4.27
C VAL A 56 0.09 -5.38 -3.56
N GLU A 57 -1.06 -5.32 -2.89
CA GLU A 57 -1.51 -4.18 -2.11
C GLU A 57 -0.49 -3.72 -1.05
N LEU A 58 0.20 -4.68 -0.40
CA LEU A 58 1.26 -4.38 0.57
C LEU A 58 2.61 -4.07 -0.08
N LEU A 59 2.91 -4.66 -1.23
CA LEU A 59 4.18 -4.45 -1.93
C LEU A 59 4.31 -3.03 -2.49
N ILE A 60 3.20 -2.42 -2.93
CA ILE A 60 3.21 -1.08 -3.51
C ILE A 60 3.65 0.01 -2.51
N PRO A 61 3.02 0.18 -1.33
CA PRO A 61 3.46 1.18 -0.36
C PRO A 61 4.86 0.87 0.17
N LEU A 62 5.24 -0.41 0.27
CA LEU A 62 6.61 -0.80 0.62
C LEU A 62 7.63 -0.33 -0.43
N PHE A 63 7.34 -0.52 -1.71
CA PHE A 63 8.21 -0.06 -2.80
C PHE A 63 8.35 1.46 -2.78
N VAL A 64 7.23 2.19 -2.63
CA VAL A 64 7.24 3.66 -2.53
C VAL A 64 8.05 4.11 -1.31
N TYR A 65 7.88 3.48 -0.15
CA TYR A 65 8.66 3.79 1.04
C TYR A 65 10.17 3.59 0.83
N LEU A 66 10.58 2.51 0.16
CA LEU A 66 11.99 2.25 -0.13
C LEU A 66 12.59 3.26 -1.13
N ASP A 67 11.83 3.66 -2.15
CA ASP A 67 12.24 4.67 -3.14
C ASP A 67 12.39 6.06 -2.49
N VAL A 68 11.44 6.43 -1.62
CA VAL A 68 11.43 7.72 -0.90
C VAL A 68 12.53 7.80 0.17
N ARG A 69 12.94 6.66 0.76
CA ARG A 69 13.96 6.64 1.83
C ARG A 69 15.33 7.15 1.36
N GLY A 70 15.60 7.13 0.05
CA GLY A 70 16.85 7.62 -0.53
C GLY A 70 16.83 9.10 -0.93
N ASP A 71 15.69 9.78 -0.86
CA ASP A 71 15.49 11.14 -1.38
C ASP A 71 15.41 12.17 -0.24
N PRO A 72 16.23 13.24 -0.23
CA PRO A 72 16.20 14.28 0.81
C PRO A 72 14.94 15.17 0.78
N ASP A 73 14.09 15.06 -0.24
CA ASP A 73 12.94 15.95 -0.41
C ASP A 73 11.71 15.48 0.39
N ARG A 74 11.40 16.17 1.50
CA ARG A 74 10.32 15.84 2.47
C ARG A 74 8.91 15.71 1.87
N SER A 75 8.67 16.30 0.70
CA SER A 75 7.38 16.21 -0.01
C SER A 75 7.07 14.80 -0.51
N ALA A 76 8.09 13.93 -0.58
CA ALA A 76 8.00 12.55 -1.03
C ALA A 76 7.24 11.64 -0.04
N HIS A 77 7.17 11.98 1.25
CA HIS A 77 6.48 11.16 2.26
C HIS A 77 4.95 11.13 2.08
N THR A 78 4.37 12.18 1.50
CA THR A 78 2.94 12.24 1.17
C THR A 78 2.50 11.12 0.21
N TRP A 79 3.42 10.68 -0.67
CA TRP A 79 3.16 9.61 -1.62
C TRP A 79 3.07 8.23 -0.97
N VAL A 80 3.74 8.02 0.17
CA VAL A 80 3.62 6.78 0.95
C VAL A 80 2.18 6.61 1.45
N HIS A 81 1.56 7.69 1.92
CA HIS A 81 0.16 7.68 2.38
C HIS A 81 -0.82 7.48 1.22
N ALA A 82 -0.58 8.11 0.06
CA ALA A 82 -1.43 7.94 -1.12
C ALA A 82 -1.35 6.51 -1.70
N ALA A 83 -0.18 5.88 -1.64
CA ALA A 83 0.05 4.49 -2.06
C ALA A 83 -0.46 3.45 -1.05
N ALA A 84 -0.76 3.85 0.18
CA ALA A 84 -1.28 2.94 1.21
C ALA A 84 -2.82 2.82 1.21
N MET A 85 -3.53 3.68 0.46
CA MET A 85 -4.99 3.64 0.39
C MET A 85 -5.45 2.57 -0.61
N PRO A 86 -6.16 1.50 -0.17
CA PRO A 86 -6.32 0.28 -0.96
C PRO A 86 -7.27 0.34 -2.16
N PHE A 87 -8.13 1.36 -2.24
CA PHE A 87 -8.91 1.65 -3.44
C PHE A 87 -8.20 2.62 -4.39
N ILE A 88 -7.20 3.33 -3.89
CA ILE A 88 -6.43 4.36 -4.62
C ILE A 88 -5.10 3.79 -5.09
N ASN A 89 -4.65 2.64 -4.60
CA ASN A 89 -3.30 2.14 -4.81
C ASN A 89 -2.88 2.07 -6.29
N LEU A 90 -3.78 1.60 -7.18
CA LEU A 90 -3.50 1.59 -8.62
C LEU A 90 -3.45 3.00 -9.24
N PHE A 91 -4.38 3.88 -8.87
CA PHE A 91 -4.42 5.26 -9.37
C PHE A 91 -3.30 6.13 -8.81
N GLY A 92 -2.92 5.91 -7.54
CA GLY A 92 -1.81 6.57 -6.86
C GLY A 92 -0.47 6.20 -7.47
N VAL A 93 -0.26 4.92 -7.81
CA VAL A 93 0.94 4.50 -8.57
C VAL A 93 0.98 5.14 -9.96
N ILE A 94 -0.15 5.16 -10.68
CA ILE A 94 -0.21 5.79 -12.01
C ILE A 94 0.11 7.29 -11.91
N ALA A 95 -0.47 7.99 -10.94
CA ALA A 95 -0.21 9.41 -10.70
C ALA A 95 1.25 9.67 -10.30
N TYR A 96 1.85 8.80 -9.46
CA TYR A 96 3.26 8.89 -9.06
C TYR A 96 4.20 8.72 -10.26
N LEU A 97 3.95 7.72 -11.12
CA LEU A 97 4.76 7.47 -12.32
C LEU A 97 4.70 8.65 -13.30
N ASP A 98 3.54 9.30 -13.43
CA ASP A 98 3.38 10.48 -14.27
C ASP A 98 4.14 11.69 -13.70
N ASP A 99 4.07 11.95 -12.39
CA ASP A 99 4.83 13.03 -11.73
C ASP A 99 6.35 12.81 -11.88
N ARG A 100 6.81 11.58 -11.64
CA ARG A 100 8.23 11.20 -11.76
C ARG A 100 8.76 11.43 -13.18
N ARG A 101 7.96 11.12 -14.20
CA ARG A 101 8.32 11.35 -15.61
C ARG A 101 8.47 12.85 -15.90
N ARG A 102 7.50 13.67 -15.49
CA ARG A 102 7.52 15.12 -15.68
C ARG A 102 8.70 15.79 -14.97
N ARG A 103 9.12 15.28 -13.81
CA ARG A 103 10.31 15.77 -13.10
C ARG A 103 11.60 15.54 -13.88
N ARG A 104 11.72 14.39 -14.57
CA ARG A 104 12.88 14.11 -15.44
C ARG A 104 12.91 15.00 -16.67
N GLU A 105 11.76 15.20 -17.32
CA GLU A 105 11.61 16.08 -18.50
C GLU A 105 11.86 17.57 -18.17
N ARG A 106 11.76 17.99 -16.91
CA ARG A 106 12.08 19.37 -16.47
C ARG A 106 13.53 19.54 -15.99
N ALA A 107 14.26 18.45 -15.81
CA ALA A 107 15.65 18.44 -15.36
C ALA A 107 16.65 18.34 -16.52
N GLU A 108 16.16 18.06 -17.74
CA GLU A 108 16.86 18.18 -19.03
C GLU A 108 16.61 19.57 -19.65
#